data_AF-A0A2B7X662-F1
#
_entry.id   AF-A0A2B7X662-F1
#
_cell.length_a   1.000
_cell.length_b   1.000
_cell.length_c   1.000
_cell.angle_alpha   90.00
_cell.angle_beta   90.00
_cell.angle_gamma   90.00
#
_symmetry.space_group_name_H-M   'P 1'
#
loop_
_entity.id
_entity.type
_entity.pdbx_description
1 polymer ?
#
loop_
_entity_poly.entity_id
_entity_poly.type
_entity_poly.pdbx_seq_one_letter_code
_entity_poly.pdbx_strand_id
1 'polypeptide(L)'
;MPRLQFTPWKEPSELLSVRSQFYPSMTTTGEPADVRARACSTVWVWKLRGNLPHTVEATALLTDAILHDDARKNSIFSIRATYSAAFCR
;
A
#
# COMPACT_ATOMS: atom_id res chain seq x y z
N MET A 1 -21.28 -7.80 -26.76
CA MET A 1 -21.28 -8.38 -25.40
C MET A 1 -20.62 -7.37 -24.45
N PRO A 2 -21.15 -7.15 -23.22
CA PRO A 2 -20.54 -6.23 -22.27
C PRO A 2 -19.17 -6.74 -21.80
N ARG A 3 -18.20 -5.83 -21.63
CA ARG A 3 -16.89 -6.15 -21.03
C ARG A 3 -17.07 -6.32 -19.52
N LEU A 4 -17.03 -7.56 -19.04
CA LEU A 4 -16.99 -7.86 -17.60
C LEU A 4 -15.59 -7.56 -17.07
N GLN A 5 -15.51 -6.76 -16.00
CA GLN A 5 -14.27 -6.47 -15.28
C GLN A 5 -14.38 -7.07 -13.87
N PHE A 6 -13.36 -7.83 -13.48
CA PHE A 6 -13.27 -8.42 -12.15
C PHE A 6 -12.25 -7.64 -11.33
N THR A 7 -12.65 -7.16 -10.15
CA THR A 7 -11.79 -6.41 -9.23
C THR A 7 -11.71 -7.12 -7.89
N PRO A 8 -10.58 -6.99 -7.15
CA PRO A 8 -10.44 -7.62 -5.84
C PRO A 8 -11.14 -6.86 -4.70
N TRP A 9 -11.46 -5.58 -4.90
CA TRP A 9 -12.36 -4.80 -4.04
C TRP A 9 -13.82 -5.03 -4.44
N LYS A 10 -14.70 -4.94 -3.45
CA LYS A 10 -16.15 -5.16 -3.60
C LYS A 10 -16.81 -3.97 -4.29
N GLU A 11 -16.40 -2.75 -3.90
CA GLU A 11 -16.97 -1.50 -4.41
C GLU A 11 -15.86 -0.50 -4.79
N PRO A 12 -16.07 0.38 -5.78
CA PRO A 12 -15.10 1.41 -6.14
C PRO A 12 -14.75 2.37 -4.99
N SER A 13 -15.69 2.55 -4.05
CA SER A 13 -15.52 3.34 -2.83
C SER A 13 -14.38 2.82 -1.94
N GLU A 14 -14.19 1.49 -1.87
CA GLU A 14 -13.12 0.86 -1.09
C GLU A 14 -11.74 1.22 -1.66
N LEU A 15 -11.60 1.23 -2.99
CA LEU A 15 -10.36 1.64 -3.65
C LEU A 15 -10.01 3.11 -3.35
N LEU A 16 -11.01 4.00 -3.41
CA LEU A 16 -10.82 5.41 -3.10
C LEU A 16 -10.46 5.63 -1.62
N SER A 17 -11.03 4.83 -0.71
CA SER A 17 -10.69 4.86 0.71
C SER A 17 -9.26 4.40 0.98
N VAL A 18 -8.81 3.32 0.34
CA VAL A 18 -7.40 2.87 0.47
C VAL A 18 -6.44 3.91 -0.11
N ARG A 19 -6.79 4.56 -1.22
CA ARG A 19 -6.00 5.66 -1.78
C ARG A 19 -5.87 6.83 -0.80
N SER A 20 -6.95 7.25 -0.12
CA SER A 20 -6.86 8.36 0.85
C SER A 20 -6.04 7.99 2.09
N GLN A 21 -5.97 6.70 2.45
CA GLN A 21 -5.09 6.22 3.51
C GLN A 21 -3.60 6.24 3.10
N PHE A 22 -3.28 5.97 1.83
CA PHE A 22 -1.91 6.07 1.31
C PHE A 22 -1.42 7.51 1.20
N TYR A 23 -2.32 8.43 0.82
CA TYR A 23 -2.02 9.84 0.57
C TYR A 23 -2.91 10.75 1.41
N PRO A 24 -2.67 10.85 2.74
CA PRO A 24 -3.44 11.73 3.60
C PRO A 24 -3.23 13.20 3.19
N SER A 25 -4.33 13.94 3.00
CA SER A 25 -4.27 15.39 2.75
C SER A 25 -3.66 16.10 3.96
N MET A 26 -2.77 17.07 3.74
CA MET A 26 -2.11 17.87 4.79
C MET A 26 -3.05 18.83 5.55
N THR A 27 -4.35 18.58 5.57
CA THR A 27 -5.35 19.46 6.19
C THR A 27 -5.38 19.27 7.70
N THR A 28 -4.53 20.04 8.36
CA THR A 28 -4.75 20.77 9.63
C THR A 28 -5.28 19.98 10.84
N THR A 29 -4.38 19.84 11.82
CA THR A 29 -4.59 19.63 13.28
C THR A 29 -4.33 18.21 13.78
N GLY A 30 -3.15 18.03 14.39
CA GLY A 30 -2.70 16.79 15.07
C GLY A 30 -2.02 15.81 14.11
N GLU A 31 -1.03 15.05 14.58
CA GLU A 31 -0.56 13.87 13.85
C GLU A 31 -1.64 12.78 13.94
N PRO A 32 -2.40 12.48 12.88
CA PRO A 32 -3.19 11.26 12.86
C PRO A 32 -2.22 10.07 12.91
N ALA A 33 -2.57 9.04 13.68
CA ALA A 33 -1.83 7.78 13.67
C ALA A 33 -1.66 7.28 12.23
N ASP A 34 -0.44 6.87 11.86
CA ASP A 34 -0.13 6.43 10.51
C ASP A 34 -1.01 5.22 10.11
N VAL A 35 -1.99 5.47 9.24
CA VAL A 35 -2.93 4.45 8.76
C VAL A 35 -2.40 3.68 7.54
N ARG A 36 -1.23 4.02 7.02
CA ARG A 36 -0.67 3.39 5.82
C ARG A 36 -0.42 1.89 6.01
N ALA A 37 -0.05 1.46 7.23
CA ALA A 37 0.10 0.05 7.55
C ALA A 37 -1.20 -0.75 7.34
N ARG A 38 -2.35 -0.17 7.70
CA ARG A 38 -3.68 -0.78 7.48
C ARG A 38 -4.01 -0.85 6.00
N ALA A 39 -3.67 0.20 5.24
CA ALA A 39 -3.84 0.24 3.80
C ALA A 39 -3.02 -0.88 3.12
N CYS A 40 -1.75 -1.05 3.50
CA CYS A 40 -0.90 -2.15 3.01
C CYS A 40 -1.54 -3.51 3.28
N SER A 41 -1.99 -3.79 4.51
CA SER A 41 -2.69 -5.04 4.87
C SER A 41 -3.93 -5.30 4.00
N THR A 42 -4.70 -4.25 3.70
CA THR A 42 -5.88 -4.36 2.83
C THR A 42 -5.50 -4.72 1.40
N VAL A 43 -4.45 -4.11 0.85
CA VAL A 43 -3.92 -4.45 -0.48
C VAL A 43 -3.40 -5.89 -0.52
N TRP A 44 -2.76 -6.38 0.55
CA TRP A 44 -2.34 -7.79 0.64
C TRP A 44 -3.52 -8.75 0.64
N VAL A 45 -4.63 -8.40 1.31
CA VAL A 45 -5.88 -9.17 1.23
C VAL A 45 -6.41 -9.19 -0.21
N TRP A 46 -6.39 -8.05 -0.92
CA TRP A 46 -6.78 -7.99 -2.33
C TRP A 46 -5.86 -8.81 -3.24
N LYS A 47 -4.57 -8.84 -2.96
CA LYS A 47 -3.61 -9.69 -3.68
C LYS A 47 -3.95 -11.18 -3.53
N LEU A 48 -4.32 -11.63 -2.33
CA LEU A 48 -4.77 -13.00 -2.08
C LEU A 48 -6.04 -13.37 -2.85
N ARG A 49 -6.93 -12.40 -3.12
CA ARG A 49 -8.14 -12.60 -3.93
C ARG A 49 -7.84 -12.72 -5.44
N GLY A 50 -6.68 -12.24 -5.88
CA GLY A 50 -6.23 -12.29 -7.27
C GLY A 50 -6.66 -11.07 -8.09
N ASN A 51 -6.10 -10.95 -9.31
CA ASN A 51 -6.33 -9.85 -10.26
C ASN A 51 -6.12 -8.43 -9.69
N LEU A 52 -5.16 -8.28 -8.77
CA LEU A 52 -4.75 -6.97 -8.26
C LEU A 52 -3.96 -6.20 -9.33
N PRO A 53 -4.31 -4.96 -9.68
CA PRO A 53 -3.50 -4.16 -10.60
C PRO A 53 -2.08 -3.95 -10.04
N HIS A 54 -1.09 -4.13 -10.91
CA HIS A 54 0.32 -4.06 -10.54
C HIS A 54 0.71 -2.72 -9.89
N THR A 55 0.11 -1.62 -10.32
CA THR A 55 0.35 -0.28 -9.73
C THR A 55 -0.11 -0.20 -8.26
N VAL A 56 -1.19 -0.89 -7.90
CA VAL A 56 -1.68 -0.96 -6.52
C VAL A 56 -0.75 -1.82 -5.66
N GLU A 57 -0.26 -2.94 -6.19
CA GLU A 57 0.76 -3.78 -5.53
C GLU A 57 2.06 -3.00 -5.30
N ALA A 58 2.58 -2.32 -6.34
CA ALA A 58 3.81 -1.54 -6.25
C ALA A 58 3.70 -0.41 -5.22
N THR A 59 2.55 0.26 -5.15
CA THR A 59 2.31 1.33 -4.15
C THR A 59 2.35 0.77 -2.73
N ALA A 60 1.74 -0.40 -2.49
CA ALA A 60 1.79 -1.05 -1.19
C ALA A 60 3.21 -1.52 -0.83
N LEU A 61 3.97 -2.09 -1.77
CA LEU A 61 5.36 -2.50 -1.53
C LEU A 61 6.28 -1.33 -1.18
N LEU A 62 6.17 -0.22 -1.91
CA LEU A 62 6.96 0.99 -1.63
C LEU A 62 6.57 1.62 -0.30
N THR A 63 5.27 1.67 0.00
CA THR A 63 4.80 2.20 1.29
C THR A 63 5.24 1.32 2.45
N ASP A 64 5.18 -0.01 2.29
CA ASP A 64 5.68 -0.96 3.27
C ASP A 64 7.19 -0.78 3.51
N ALA A 65 7.98 -0.56 2.45
CA ALA A 65 9.41 -0.23 2.60
C ALA A 65 9.64 1.06 3.40
N ILE A 66 8.85 2.12 3.14
CA ILE A 66 8.89 3.39 3.90
C ILE A 66 8.54 3.18 5.37
N LEU A 67 7.54 2.35 5.67
CA LEU A 67 7.13 2.05 7.05
C LEU A 67 8.21 1.28 7.83
N HIS A 68 9.08 0.54 7.14
CA HIS A 68 10.22 -0.17 7.73
C HIS A 68 11.51 0.65 7.77
N ASP A 69 11.50 1.90 7.29
CA ASP A 69 12.66 2.79 7.21
C ASP A 69 12.96 3.47 8.55
N ASP A 70 13.29 2.66 9.55
CA ASP A 70 13.71 3.10 10.88
C ASP A 70 15.08 2.50 11.20
N ALA A 71 16.15 3.26 10.97
CA ALA A 71 17.53 2.83 11.21
C ALA A 71 17.86 2.55 12.69
N ARG A 72 16.97 2.94 13.63
CA ARG A 72 17.14 2.60 15.06
C ARG A 72 16.62 1.20 15.37
N LYS A 73 15.67 0.69 14.59
CA LYS A 73 15.03 -0.62 14.79
C LYS A 73 15.54 -1.68 13.80
N ASN A 74 15.81 -1.27 12.56
CA ASN A 74 16.18 -2.14 11.46
C ASN A 74 17.61 -1.87 11.00
N SER A 75 18.31 -2.93 10.56
CA SER A 75 19.64 -2.77 9.98
C SER A 75 19.56 -2.05 8.62
N ILE A 76 20.59 -1.27 8.29
CA ILE A 76 20.70 -0.58 6.99
C ILE A 76 20.60 -1.58 5.83
N PHE A 77 21.12 -2.79 6.01
CA PHE A 77 21.00 -3.86 5.01
C PHE A 77 19.54 -4.26 4.77
N SER A 78 18.76 -4.47 5.85
CA SER A 78 17.34 -4.83 5.74
C SER A 78 16.53 -3.74 5.05
N ILE A 79 16.78 -2.47 5.39
CA ILE A 79 16.11 -1.32 4.77
C ILE A 79 16.43 -1.28 3.26
N ARG A 80 17.69 -1.42 2.87
CA ARG A 80 18.07 -1.44 1.44
C ARG A 80 17.47 -2.62 0.69
N ALA A 81 17.38 -3.77 1.34
CA ALA A 81 16.80 -4.98 0.75
C ALA A 81 15.30 -4.81 0.49
N THR A 82 14.53 -4.23 1.43
CA THR A 82 13.08 -3.99 1.25
C THR A 82 12.81 -3.01 0.11
N TYR A 83 13.53 -1.88 0.05
CA TYR A 83 13.42 -0.96 -1.08
C TYR A 83 13.81 -1.60 -2.41
N SER A 84 14.93 -2.34 -2.46
CA SER A 84 15.37 -3.01 -3.69
C SER A 84 14.33 -4.03 -4.17
N ALA A 85 13.76 -4.82 -3.25
CA ALA A 85 12.70 -5.77 -3.57
C ALA A 85 11.43 -5.07 -4.09
N ALA A 86 11.05 -3.93 -3.49
CA ALA A 86 9.90 -3.15 -3.94
C ALA A 86 10.09 -2.56 -5.34
N PHE A 87 11.29 -2.08 -5.69
CA PHE A 87 11.60 -1.54 -7.02
C PHE A 87 11.76 -2.59 -8.11
N CYS A 88 12.24 -3.79 -7.78
CA CYS A 88 12.48 -4.86 -8.76
C CYS A 88 11.24 -5.70 -9.09
N ARG A 89 10.14 -5.52 -8.37
CA ARG A 89 8.90 -6.26 -8.54
C ARG A 89 8.05 -5.70 -9.68
#